data_AF-A0A3D1SBN5-F1
#
_entry.id   AF-A0A3D1SBN5-F1
#
_cell.length_a   1.000
_cell.length_b   1.000
_cell.length_c   1.000
_cell.angle_alpha   90.00
_cell.angle_beta   90.00
_cell.angle_gamma   90.00
#
_symmetry.space_group_name_H-M   'P 1'
#
loop_
_entity.id
_entity.type
_entity.pdbx_description
1 polymer ?
#
loop_
_entity_poly.entity_id
_entity_poly.type
_entity_poly.pdbx_seq_one_letter_code
_entity_poly.pdbx_strand_id
1 'polypeptide(L)'
;QEVATSIRSRLSNDKKAEKIISDLTAKNLTSLDAYATEMQSNVDTVKFVNFTTRNITGLGFEPTLNAFSAYAPLNTLIPPAKGNMGVYVVNVLSRTQGTETYDAKAQKDLIQSNNAYMLQMQSLETLKKKLKVEDNRYVFF
;
A
#
# COMPACT_ATOMS: atom_id res chain seq x y z
N GLN A 1 -10.86 7.36 -22.94
CA GLN A 1 -11.11 8.61 -22.21
C GLN A 1 -10.96 8.46 -20.69
N GLU A 2 -11.28 7.30 -20.09
CA GLU A 2 -11.17 7.06 -18.64
C GLU A 2 -9.75 7.13 -18.06
N VAL A 3 -8.73 6.73 -18.81
CA VAL A 3 -7.32 6.73 -18.35
C VAL A 3 -6.82 8.13 -18.01
N ALA A 4 -7.25 9.15 -18.77
CA ALA A 4 -6.86 10.54 -18.49
C ALA A 4 -7.51 11.05 -17.18
N THR A 5 -8.76 10.66 -16.89
CA THR A 5 -9.48 11.06 -15.69
C THR A 5 -8.90 10.38 -14.44
N SER A 6 -8.60 9.08 -14.52
CA SER A 6 -8.02 8.34 -13.39
C SER A 6 -6.61 8.82 -13.03
N ILE A 7 -5.77 9.11 -14.04
CA ILE A 7 -4.43 9.70 -13.83
C ILE A 7 -4.53 11.09 -13.19
N ARG A 8 -5.44 11.95 -13.68
CA ARG A 8 -5.64 13.29 -13.11
C ARG A 8 -6.08 13.24 -11.64
N SER A 9 -6.99 12.33 -11.29
CA SER A 9 -7.43 12.15 -9.91
C SER A 9 -6.27 11.73 -9.00
N ARG A 10 -5.46 10.76 -9.44
CA ARG A 10 -4.28 10.31 -8.71
C ARG A 10 -3.28 11.43 -8.50
N LEU A 11 -2.95 12.18 -9.56
CA LEU A 11 -2.02 13.31 -9.47
C LEU A 11 -2.54 14.42 -8.55
N SER A 12 -3.85 14.70 -8.57
CA SER A 12 -4.48 15.67 -7.67
C SER A 12 -4.35 15.23 -6.21
N ASN A 13 -4.59 13.96 -5.91
CA ASN A 13 -4.41 13.42 -4.56
C ASN A 13 -2.95 13.46 -4.12
N ASP A 14 -2.02 13.16 -5.02
CA ASP A 14 -0.58 13.24 -4.76
C ASP A 14 -0.17 14.68 -4.42
N LYS A 15 -0.63 15.67 -5.19
CA LYS A 15 -0.36 17.09 -4.95
C LYS A 15 -0.99 17.59 -3.64
N LYS A 16 -2.18 17.13 -3.29
CA LYS A 16 -2.81 17.44 -2.01
C LYS A 16 -1.99 16.88 -0.85
N ALA A 17 -1.55 15.63 -0.94
CA ALA A 17 -0.70 15.01 0.08
C ALA A 17 0.63 15.75 0.23
N GLU A 18 1.30 16.10 -0.88
CA GLU A 18 2.53 16.91 -0.86
C GLU A 18 2.34 18.24 -0.13
N LYS A 19 1.24 18.95 -0.43
CA LYS A 19 0.91 20.21 0.24
C LYS A 19 0.70 20.03 1.74
N ILE A 20 -0.12 19.05 2.13
CA ILE A 20 -0.38 18.76 3.56
C ILE A 20 0.92 18.42 4.29
N ILE A 21 1.77 17.57 3.71
CA ILE A 21 3.05 17.20 4.30
C ILE A 21 3.95 18.44 4.46
N SER A 22 4.04 19.30 3.44
CA SER A 22 4.81 20.54 3.51
C SER A 22 4.30 21.47 4.61
N ASP A 23 2.98 21.69 4.66
CA ASP A 23 2.33 22.56 5.65
C ASP A 23 2.55 22.04 7.09
N LEU A 24 2.46 20.72 7.29
CA LEU A 24 2.70 20.07 8.58
C LEU A 24 4.18 20.08 8.97
N THR A 25 5.09 19.91 8.02
CA THR A 25 6.54 19.93 8.28
C THR A 25 7.01 21.33 8.66
N ALA A 26 6.47 22.37 8.02
CA ALA A 26 6.80 23.76 8.32
C ALA A 26 6.44 24.18 9.77
N LYS A 27 5.48 23.49 10.40
CA LYS A 27 5.06 23.75 11.79
C LYS A 27 6.00 23.18 12.84
N ASN A 28 6.97 22.32 12.46
CA ASN A 28 7.96 21.73 13.36
C ASN A 28 7.36 21.10 14.64
N LEU A 29 6.21 20.41 14.50
CA LEU A 29 5.53 19.77 15.61
C LEU A 29 6.32 18.55 16.10
N THR A 30 6.34 18.31 17.40
CA THR A 30 7.19 17.28 18.02
C THR A 30 6.42 16.19 18.76
N SER A 31 5.08 16.19 18.73
CA SER A 31 4.23 15.19 19.38
C SER A 31 3.04 14.77 18.52
N LEU A 32 2.57 13.54 18.72
CA LEU A 32 1.38 13.03 18.03
C LEU A 32 0.14 13.87 18.35
N ASP A 33 -0.02 14.34 19.59
CA ASP A 33 -1.17 15.18 19.98
C ASP A 33 -1.17 16.55 19.29
N ALA A 34 0.01 17.13 19.09
CA ALA A 34 0.14 18.38 18.36
C ALA A 34 -0.23 18.19 16.87
N TYR A 35 0.24 17.10 16.26
CA TYR A 35 -0.17 16.73 14.90
C TYR A 35 -1.67 16.44 14.80
N ALA A 36 -2.25 15.72 15.76
CA ALA A 36 -3.68 15.41 15.78
C ALA A 36 -4.53 16.69 15.85
N THR A 37 -4.14 17.66 16.68
CA THR A 37 -4.80 18.96 16.78
C THR A 37 -4.76 19.72 15.45
N GLU A 38 -3.58 19.81 14.84
CA GLU A 38 -3.38 20.52 13.57
C GLU A 38 -4.04 19.84 12.37
N MET A 39 -4.18 18.51 12.42
CA MET A 39 -4.87 17.71 11.41
C MET A 39 -6.37 17.59 11.66
N GLN A 40 -6.88 18.18 12.75
CA GLN A 40 -8.27 18.01 13.22
C GLN A 40 -8.68 16.52 13.29
N SER A 41 -7.78 15.70 13.84
CA SER A 41 -7.90 14.25 13.90
C SER A 41 -7.64 13.74 15.32
N ASN A 42 -7.72 12.42 15.52
CA ASN A 42 -7.46 11.77 16.80
C ASN A 42 -6.25 10.84 16.67
N VAL A 43 -5.46 10.74 17.75
CA VAL A 43 -4.42 9.72 17.85
C VAL A 43 -5.09 8.37 18.11
N ASP A 44 -4.79 7.38 17.28
CA ASP A 44 -5.30 6.02 17.42
C ASP A 44 -4.17 5.00 17.33
N THR A 45 -4.39 3.81 17.88
CA THR A 45 -3.40 2.73 17.94
C THR A 45 -3.89 1.49 17.20
N VAL A 46 -3.12 1.09 16.18
CA VAL A 46 -3.35 -0.17 15.45
C VAL A 46 -2.38 -1.25 15.94
N LYS A 47 -2.86 -2.50 15.96
CA LYS A 47 -2.08 -3.68 16.40
C LYS A 47 -1.95 -4.67 15.27
N PHE A 48 -0.94 -5.55 15.35
CA PHE A 48 -0.72 -6.66 14.43
C PHE A 48 -0.49 -6.25 12.96
N VAL A 49 0.09 -5.06 12.74
CA VAL A 49 0.46 -4.57 11.40
C VAL A 49 1.81 -5.13 10.98
N ASN A 50 1.85 -5.86 9.87
CA ASN A 50 3.05 -6.43 9.27
C ASN A 50 3.00 -6.31 7.73
N PHE A 51 4.06 -6.74 7.05
CA PHE A 51 4.16 -6.64 5.58
C PHE A 51 3.04 -7.36 4.81
N THR A 52 2.43 -8.39 5.38
CA THR A 52 1.36 -9.17 4.75
C THR A 52 -0.03 -8.66 5.07
N THR A 53 -0.17 -7.66 5.95
CA THR A 53 -1.45 -7.07 6.33
C THR A 53 -2.09 -6.39 5.11
N ARG A 54 -3.14 -7.00 4.55
CA ARG A 54 -3.87 -6.44 3.40
C ARG A 54 -4.82 -5.30 3.77
N ASN A 55 -5.34 -5.31 4.99
CA ASN A 55 -6.27 -4.30 5.46
C ASN A 55 -5.96 -4.03 6.94
N ILE A 56 -5.71 -2.78 7.28
CA ILE A 56 -5.54 -2.31 8.65
C ILE A 56 -6.92 -1.89 9.14
N THR A 57 -7.39 -2.50 10.23
CA THR A 57 -8.69 -2.20 10.83
C THR A 57 -8.86 -0.69 11.01
N GLY A 58 -9.94 -0.13 10.47
CA GLY A 58 -10.25 1.31 10.52
C GLY A 58 -9.54 2.18 9.47
N LEU A 59 -8.47 1.71 8.82
CA LEU A 59 -7.67 2.48 7.86
C LEU A 59 -7.66 1.89 6.44
N GLY A 60 -7.97 0.60 6.27
CA GLY A 60 -7.99 -0.02 4.96
C GLY A 60 -6.61 -0.41 4.43
N PHE A 61 -6.40 -0.27 3.13
CA PHE A 61 -5.17 -0.72 2.45
C PHE A 61 -4.09 0.36 2.46
N GLU A 62 -3.17 0.26 3.43
CA GLU A 62 -2.11 1.25 3.67
C GLU A 62 -0.69 0.65 3.66
N PRO A 63 -0.09 0.42 2.48
CA PRO A 63 1.26 -0.15 2.36
C PRO A 63 2.35 0.68 3.03
N THR A 64 2.22 2.01 3.05
CA THR A 64 3.16 2.90 3.74
C THR A 64 3.24 2.57 5.23
N LEU A 65 2.09 2.30 5.87
CA LEU A 65 2.02 1.93 7.28
C LEU A 65 2.58 0.53 7.54
N ASN A 66 2.32 -0.43 6.65
CA ASN A 66 2.95 -1.76 6.72
C ASN A 66 4.48 -1.67 6.67
N ALA A 67 4.99 -0.76 5.85
CA ALA A 67 6.42 -0.57 5.73
C ALA A 67 6.99 0.04 7.02
N PHE A 68 6.37 1.10 7.56
CA PHE A 68 6.79 1.70 8.84
C PHE A 68 6.79 0.69 9.99
N SER A 69 5.82 -0.23 10.05
CA SER A 69 5.78 -1.23 11.11
C SER A 69 7.04 -2.10 11.15
N ALA A 70 7.72 -2.27 10.01
CA ALA A 70 8.94 -3.06 9.91
C ALA A 70 10.26 -2.28 10.04
N TYR A 71 10.36 -1.05 9.52
CA TYR A 71 11.64 -0.33 9.48
C TYR A 71 11.73 0.91 10.38
N ALA A 72 10.61 1.51 10.79
CA ALA A 72 10.66 2.74 11.57
C ALA A 72 11.34 2.51 12.93
N PRO A 73 12.14 3.46 13.45
CA PRO A 73 12.68 3.36 14.80
C PRO A 73 11.56 3.29 15.85
N LEU A 74 11.78 2.51 16.90
CA LEU A 74 10.82 2.41 18.00
C LEU A 74 10.74 3.72 18.78
N ASN A 75 9.55 4.02 19.29
CA ASN A 75 9.26 5.18 20.15
C ASN A 75 9.73 6.52 19.55
N THR A 76 9.80 6.59 18.23
CA THR A 76 10.27 7.76 17.49
C THR A 76 9.14 8.25 16.60
N LEU A 77 8.91 9.57 16.63
CA LEU A 77 7.94 10.23 15.78
C LEU A 77 8.45 10.25 14.34
N ILE A 78 7.69 9.62 13.44
CA ILE A 78 7.98 9.63 12.02
C ILE A 78 7.33 10.85 11.39
N PRO A 79 8.06 11.61 10.56
CA PRO A 79 7.51 12.75 9.84
C PRO A 79 6.26 12.40 9.03
N PRO A 80 5.39 13.39 8.71
CA PRO A 80 4.19 13.17 7.92
C PRO A 80 4.51 12.47 6.60
N ALA A 81 3.81 11.38 6.32
CA ALA A 81 4.03 10.56 5.14
C ALA A 81 2.71 10.26 4.42
N LYS A 82 2.79 10.18 3.09
CA LYS A 82 1.65 9.88 2.25
C LYS A 82 1.31 8.38 2.32
N GLY A 83 0.07 8.08 2.69
CA GLY A 83 -0.58 6.80 2.49
C GLY A 83 -1.52 6.82 1.27
N ASN A 84 -2.28 5.75 1.09
CA ASN A 84 -3.23 5.62 -0.01
C ASN A 84 -4.50 6.45 0.22
N MET A 85 -4.98 6.49 1.46
CA MET A 85 -6.23 7.13 1.87
C MET A 85 -6.02 8.43 2.64
N GLY A 86 -4.78 8.74 3.05
CA GLY A 86 -4.49 9.95 3.82
C GLY A 86 -2.99 10.24 4.01
N VAL A 87 -2.70 11.30 4.77
CA VAL A 87 -1.36 11.59 5.28
C VAL A 87 -1.32 11.14 6.73
N TYR A 88 -0.26 10.43 7.10
CA TYR A 88 -0.13 9.80 8.41
C TYR A 88 1.14 10.29 9.12
N VAL A 89 1.03 10.48 10.42
CA VAL A 89 2.15 10.66 11.34
C VAL A 89 2.11 9.47 12.28
N VAL A 90 3.21 8.76 12.45
CA VAL A 90 3.23 7.49 13.17
C VAL A 90 4.33 7.45 14.22
N ASN A 91 4.09 6.70 15.28
CA ASN A 91 5.10 6.29 16.24
C ASN A 91 4.96 4.78 16.49
N VAL A 92 6.04 4.03 16.26
CA VAL A 92 6.02 2.58 16.46
C VAL A 92 6.35 2.28 17.93
N LEU A 93 5.31 1.94 18.69
CA LEU A 93 5.43 1.69 20.13
C LEU A 93 6.17 0.38 20.47
N SER A 94 5.95 -0.67 19.66
CA SER A 94 6.58 -1.97 19.87
C SER A 94 6.70 -2.74 18.56
N ARG A 95 7.67 -3.65 18.50
CA ARG A 95 7.87 -4.57 17.38
C ARG A 95 8.28 -5.93 17.91
N THR A 96 7.54 -6.96 17.51
CA THR A 96 7.90 -8.35 17.76
C THR A 96 8.56 -8.91 16.52
N GLN A 97 9.80 -9.36 16.64
CA GLN A 97 10.49 -10.05 15.56
C GLN A 97 10.02 -11.50 15.50
N GLY A 98 9.70 -11.99 14.31
CA GLY A 98 9.39 -13.40 14.09
C GLY A 98 10.61 -14.27 14.40
N THR A 99 10.38 -15.47 14.91
CA THR A 99 11.43 -16.47 15.20
C THR A 99 11.75 -17.34 13.99
N GLU A 100 11.07 -17.14 12.87
CA GLU A 100 11.25 -17.94 11.65
C GLU A 100 12.60 -17.64 11.00
N THR A 101 13.28 -18.70 10.58
CA THR A 101 14.49 -18.61 9.77
C THR A 101 14.13 -18.48 8.30
N TYR A 102 14.72 -17.51 7.61
CA TYR A 102 14.50 -17.33 6.18
C TYR A 102 15.04 -18.54 5.38
N ASP A 103 14.15 -19.23 4.67
CA ASP A 103 14.49 -20.27 3.68
C ASP A 103 14.24 -19.75 2.27
N ALA A 104 15.33 -19.43 1.56
CA ALA A 104 15.27 -18.91 0.20
C ALA A 104 14.59 -19.88 -0.79
N LYS A 105 14.76 -21.20 -0.61
CA LYS A 105 14.18 -22.20 -1.50
C LYS A 105 12.67 -22.28 -1.28
N ALA A 106 12.23 -22.39 -0.02
CA ALA A 106 10.82 -22.41 0.31
C ALA A 106 10.10 -21.13 -0.17
N GLN A 107 10.72 -19.96 -0.03
CA GLN A 107 10.17 -18.69 -0.51
C GLN A 107 10.09 -18.64 -2.03
N LYS A 108 11.11 -19.13 -2.74
CA LYS A 108 11.09 -19.23 -4.22
C LYS A 108 9.97 -20.15 -4.69
N ASP A 109 9.84 -21.33 -4.08
CA ASP A 109 8.82 -22.31 -4.45
C ASP A 109 7.40 -21.74 -4.23
N LEU A 110 7.17 -21.06 -3.10
CA LEU A 110 5.91 -20.36 -2.81
C LEU A 110 5.58 -19.29 -3.87
N ILE A 111 6.55 -18.45 -4.23
CA ILE A 111 6.38 -17.40 -5.25
C ILE A 111 6.07 -18.04 -6.61
N GLN A 112 6.78 -19.10 -6.99
CA GLN A 112 6.56 -19.80 -8.25
C GLN A 112 5.16 -20.42 -8.32
N SER A 113 4.70 -21.08 -7.26
CA SER A 113 3.35 -21.65 -7.19
C SER A 113 2.26 -20.58 -7.31
N ASN A 114 2.41 -19.45 -6.62
CA ASN A 114 1.46 -18.33 -6.72
C ASN A 114 1.44 -17.72 -8.14
N ASN A 115 2.60 -17.58 -8.76
CA ASN A 115 2.72 -17.01 -10.10
C ASN A 115 2.24 -17.96 -11.21
N ALA A 116 2.39 -19.28 -11.03
CA ALA A 116 2.01 -20.27 -12.03
C ALA A 116 0.51 -20.17 -12.41
N TYR A 117 -0.35 -19.96 -11.42
CA TYR A 117 -1.79 -19.77 -11.64
C TYR A 117 -2.09 -18.51 -12.48
N MET A 118 -1.45 -17.39 -12.14
CA MET A 118 -1.61 -16.14 -12.90
C MET A 118 -1.08 -16.27 -14.34
N LEU A 119 0.09 -16.90 -14.50
CA LEU A 119 0.71 -17.10 -15.81
C LEU A 119 -0.15 -17.97 -16.71
N GLN A 120 -0.77 -19.02 -16.18
CA GLN A 120 -1.67 -19.88 -16.96
C GLN A 120 -2.82 -19.07 -17.56
N MET A 121 -3.50 -18.24 -16.75
CA MET A 121 -4.61 -17.41 -17.22
C MET A 121 -4.18 -16.36 -18.26
N GLN A 122 -3.07 -15.66 -18.02
CA GLN A 122 -2.57 -14.62 -18.93
C GLN A 122 -1.96 -15.20 -20.22
N SER A 123 -1.39 -16.40 -20.15
CA SER A 123 -0.79 -17.07 -21.30
C SER A 123 -1.82 -17.43 -22.36
N LEU A 124 -3.06 -17.78 -21.96
CA LEU A 124 -4.15 -18.09 -22.90
C LEU A 124 -4.52 -16.90 -23.77
N GLU A 125 -4.67 -15.71 -23.19
CA GLU A 125 -4.97 -14.50 -23.96
C GLU A 125 -3.83 -14.11 -24.90
N THR A 126 -2.58 -14.25 -24.42
CA THR A 126 -1.40 -14.02 -25.26
C THR A 126 -1.32 -15.02 -26.41
N LEU A 127 -1.65 -16.30 -26.16
CA LEU A 127 -1.63 -17.37 -27.15
C LEU A 127 -2.73 -17.16 -28.20
N LYS A 128 -3.96 -16.85 -27.79
CA LYS A 128 -5.07 -16.49 -28.70
C LYS A 128 -4.67 -15.37 -29.66
N LYS A 129 -4.03 -14.31 -29.12
CA LYS A 129 -3.53 -13.19 -29.92
C LYS A 129 -2.45 -13.62 -30.92
N LYS A 130 -1.48 -14.44 -30.51
CA LYS A 130 -0.41 -14.94 -31.38
C LYS A 130 -0.93 -15.88 -32.47
N LEU A 131 -1.91 -16.72 -32.14
CA LEU A 131 -2.55 -17.65 -33.07
C LEU A 131 -3.62 -16.99 -33.94
N LYS A 132 -3.88 -15.69 -33.75
CA LYS A 132 -4.91 -14.93 -34.47
C LYS A 132 -6.29 -15.60 -34.41
N VAL A 133 -6.66 -16.09 -33.23
CA VAL A 133 -7.97 -16.73 -33.02
C VAL A 133 -9.06 -15.66 -33.18
N GLU A 134 -9.99 -15.90 -34.10
CA GLU A 134 -11.17 -15.05 -34.33
C GLU A 134 -12.37 -15.60 -33.55
N ASP A 135 -13.10 -14.71 -32.88
CA ASP A 135 -14.30 -15.07 -32.13
C ASP A 135 -15.57 -14.78 -32.95
N ASN A 136 -16.14 -15.83 -33.54
CA ASN A 136 -17.34 -15.75 -34.35
C ASN A 136 -18.62 -16.08 -33.56
N ARG A 137 -18.60 -16.09 -32.23
CA ARG A 137 -19.80 -16.46 -31.46
C ARG A 137 -20.96 -15.47 -31.64
N TYR A 138 -20.65 -14.21 -31.98
CA TYR A 138 -21.63 -13.17 -32.27
C TYR A 138 -22.49 -13.42 -33.52
N VAL A 139 -22.12 -14.36 -34.40
CA VAL A 139 -22.97 -14.72 -35.57
C VAL A 139 -23.99 -15.83 -35.26
N PHE A 140 -23.97 -16.38 -34.05
CA PHE A 140 -24.87 -17.48 -33.64
C PHE A 140 -25.90 -17.06 -32.57
N PHE A 141 -25.84 -15.83 -32.05
CA PHE A 141 -26.75 -15.26 -31.04
C PHE A 141 -26.97 -13.76 -31.32
#